data_AF-A0A6J6LEN6-F1
#
_entry.id   AF-A0A6J6LEN6-F1
#
_cell.length_a   1.000
_cell.length_b   1.000
_cell.length_c   1.000
_cell.angle_alpha   90.00
_cell.angle_beta   90.00
_cell.angle_gamma   90.00
#
_symmetry.space_group_name_H-M   'P 1'
#
loop_
_entity.id
_entity.type
_entity.pdbx_description
1 polymer ?
#
loop_
_entity_poly.entity_id
_entity_poly.type
_entity_poly.pdbx_seq_one_letter_code
_entity_poly.pdbx_strand_id
1 'polypeptide(L)'
;MNRIEIETKLNDDRTWLLNTYTQLSETQLFGDLTPSEHDPSNFWSALDHLAHLALIERNFASMIRKHIAGEKNPVGLTHDKSGTPRTRDQIMASVHAMTEEWQLEHHGKSLEEVVALGASARAVTLQLLSELSDEQLEEKLPGAPWADGTIGGVLAANADHGRMHWKWAKDAGVHEH
;
A
#
# COMPACT_ATOMS: atom_id res chain seq x y z
N MET A 1 15.81 -1.17 -11.33
CA MET A 1 15.40 0.26 -11.39
C MET A 1 16.29 0.98 -10.40
N ASN A 2 16.93 2.08 -10.78
CA ASN A 2 17.89 2.75 -9.89
C ASN A 2 17.18 3.59 -8.82
N ARG A 3 17.92 3.98 -7.78
CA ARG A 3 17.42 4.74 -6.64
C ARG A 3 16.69 6.03 -7.02
N ILE A 4 17.27 6.80 -7.95
CA ILE A 4 16.71 8.09 -8.38
C ILE A 4 15.37 7.86 -9.09
N GLU A 5 15.27 6.84 -9.93
CA GLU A 5 14.03 6.46 -10.60
C GLU A 5 12.93 6.08 -9.59
N ILE A 6 13.28 5.28 -8.57
CA ILE A 6 12.33 4.88 -7.51
C ILE A 6 11.85 6.09 -6.72
N GLU A 7 12.76 6.94 -6.26
CA GLU A 7 12.42 8.13 -5.47
C GLU A 7 11.58 9.13 -6.26
N THR A 8 11.93 9.37 -7.52
CA THR A 8 11.17 10.23 -8.44
C THR A 8 9.75 9.70 -8.57
N LYS A 9 9.60 8.40 -8.86
CA LYS A 9 8.30 7.77 -9.05
C LYS A 9 7.43 7.84 -7.80
N LEU A 10 8.00 7.59 -6.61
CA LEU A 10 7.29 7.73 -5.34
C LEU A 10 6.74 9.16 -5.18
N ASN A 11 7.58 10.17 -5.38
CA ASN A 11 7.19 11.58 -5.20
C ASN A 11 6.16 12.03 -6.25
N ASP A 12 6.36 11.67 -7.51
CA ASP A 12 5.43 12.01 -8.60
C ASP A 12 4.04 11.41 -8.35
N ASP A 13 3.97 10.14 -7.92
CA ASP A 13 2.69 9.52 -7.62
C ASP A 13 1.99 10.17 -6.42
N ARG A 14 2.75 10.54 -5.38
CA ARG A 14 2.18 11.24 -4.23
C ARG A 14 1.62 12.60 -4.59
N THR A 15 2.35 13.38 -5.37
CA THR A 15 1.88 14.68 -5.87
C THR A 15 0.61 14.49 -6.70
N TRP A 16 0.60 13.49 -7.59
CA TRP A 16 -0.57 13.19 -8.40
C TRP A 16 -1.79 12.81 -7.53
N LEU A 17 -1.64 11.90 -6.56
CA LEU A 17 -2.71 11.53 -5.63
C LEU A 17 -3.27 12.73 -4.87
N LEU A 18 -2.39 13.61 -4.34
CA LEU A 18 -2.82 14.83 -3.64
C LEU A 18 -3.64 15.74 -4.55
N ASN A 19 -3.16 15.97 -5.77
CA ASN A 19 -3.88 16.79 -6.74
C ASN A 19 -5.22 16.16 -7.12
N THR A 20 -5.28 14.84 -7.28
CA THR A 20 -6.51 14.14 -7.64
C THR A 20 -7.56 14.21 -6.52
N TYR A 21 -7.18 13.89 -5.29
CA TYR A 21 -8.13 13.82 -4.18
C TYR A 21 -8.61 15.19 -3.70
N THR A 22 -7.81 16.26 -3.87
CA THR A 22 -8.22 17.63 -3.53
C THR A 22 -9.28 18.21 -4.47
N GLN A 23 -9.52 17.60 -5.64
CA GLN A 23 -10.61 17.99 -6.54
C GLN A 23 -11.94 17.32 -6.21
N LEU A 24 -11.98 16.35 -5.30
CA LEU A 24 -13.21 15.64 -4.97
C LEU A 24 -14.10 16.46 -4.04
N SER A 25 -15.41 16.41 -4.31
CA SER A 25 -16.42 16.88 -3.36
C SER A 25 -16.48 16.00 -2.12
N GLU A 26 -17.04 16.53 -1.03
CA GLU A 26 -17.24 15.78 0.22
C GLU A 26 -18.02 14.48 -0.01
N THR A 27 -19.10 14.52 -0.80
CA THR A 27 -19.87 13.30 -1.13
C THR A 27 -19.03 12.25 -1.85
N GLN A 28 -18.11 12.65 -2.72
CA GLN A 28 -17.23 11.71 -3.42
C GLN A 28 -16.12 11.17 -2.51
N LEU A 29 -15.65 11.97 -1.55
CA LEU A 29 -14.63 11.55 -0.59
C LEU A 29 -15.15 10.48 0.38
N PHE A 30 -16.40 10.62 0.83
CA PHE A 30 -16.96 9.81 1.91
C PHE A 30 -18.00 8.77 1.48
N GLY A 31 -18.53 8.84 0.26
CA GLY A 31 -19.55 7.90 -0.20
C GLY A 31 -19.05 6.46 -0.28
N ASP A 32 -19.96 5.50 -0.07
CA ASP A 32 -19.72 4.07 -0.25
C ASP A 32 -19.46 3.75 -1.73
N LEU A 33 -18.33 3.10 -2.04
CA LEU A 33 -17.92 2.82 -3.42
C LEU A 33 -17.73 1.32 -3.67
N THR A 34 -16.69 0.74 -3.09
CA THR A 34 -16.33 -0.66 -3.34
C THR A 34 -16.71 -1.52 -2.13
N PRO A 35 -17.42 -2.65 -2.32
CA PRO A 35 -17.64 -3.58 -1.22
C PRO A 35 -16.31 -4.16 -0.75
N SER A 36 -16.20 -4.43 0.55
CA SER A 36 -15.04 -5.10 1.12
C SER A 36 -15.01 -6.57 0.68
N GLU A 37 -13.81 -7.07 0.40
CA GLU A 37 -13.56 -8.48 0.10
C GLU A 37 -13.48 -9.36 1.37
N HIS A 38 -13.56 -8.77 2.57
CA HIS A 38 -13.66 -9.49 3.84
C HIS A 38 -15.12 -9.63 4.29
N ASP A 39 -15.81 -8.50 4.49
CA ASP A 39 -17.25 -8.42 4.77
C ASP A 39 -17.99 -7.66 3.66
N PRO A 40 -18.75 -8.34 2.78
CA PRO A 40 -19.47 -7.68 1.69
C PRO A 40 -20.53 -6.64 2.11
N SER A 41 -20.86 -6.56 3.40
CA SER A 41 -21.75 -5.52 3.94
C SER A 41 -21.00 -4.22 4.29
N ASN A 42 -19.68 -4.26 4.38
CA ASN A 42 -18.81 -3.11 4.57
C ASN A 42 -18.42 -2.51 3.21
N PHE A 43 -18.40 -1.18 3.11
CA PHE A 43 -18.06 -0.46 1.90
C PHE A 43 -16.91 0.50 2.16
N TRP A 44 -16.04 0.62 1.16
CA TRP A 44 -14.91 1.52 1.19
C TRP A 44 -15.25 2.80 0.45
N SER A 45 -14.89 3.93 1.06
CA SER A 45 -14.92 5.24 0.44
C SER A 45 -13.65 5.54 -0.36
N ALA A 46 -13.64 6.67 -1.08
CA ALA A 46 -12.43 7.13 -1.76
C ALA A 46 -11.31 7.38 -0.75
N LEU A 47 -11.64 7.98 0.40
CA LEU A 47 -10.69 8.24 1.49
C LEU A 47 -10.15 6.96 2.12
N ASP A 48 -10.96 5.90 2.23
CA ASP A 48 -10.49 4.61 2.73
C ASP A 48 -9.43 4.01 1.80
N HIS A 49 -9.64 4.09 0.49
CA HIS A 49 -8.63 3.69 -0.48
C HIS A 49 -7.34 4.51 -0.37
N LEU A 50 -7.43 5.81 -0.12
CA LEU A 50 -6.24 6.66 0.08
C LEU A 50 -5.53 6.32 1.40
N ALA A 51 -6.28 6.11 2.49
CA ALA A 51 -5.75 5.75 3.80
C ALA A 51 -5.07 4.38 3.79
N HIS A 52 -5.59 3.45 2.98
CA HIS A 52 -5.00 2.13 2.80
C HIS A 52 -3.57 2.18 2.25
N LEU A 53 -3.22 3.15 1.40
CA LEU A 53 -1.86 3.26 0.87
C LEU A 53 -0.83 3.41 1.99
N ALA A 54 -1.17 4.07 3.10
CA ALA A 54 -0.29 4.21 4.25
C ALA A 54 0.02 2.88 4.97
N LEU A 55 -0.92 1.93 4.97
CA LEU A 55 -0.70 0.58 5.47
C LEU A 55 0.36 -0.13 4.61
N ILE A 56 0.19 -0.07 3.29
CA ILE A 56 1.06 -0.78 2.34
C ILE A 56 2.48 -0.23 2.35
N GLU A 57 2.64 1.10 2.41
CA GLU A 57 3.94 1.77 2.61
C GLU A 57 4.70 1.20 3.82
N ARG A 58 4.03 1.14 4.98
CA ARG A 58 4.62 0.63 6.22
C ARG A 58 4.88 -0.88 6.16
N ASN A 59 3.98 -1.64 5.56
CA ASN A 59 4.13 -3.08 5.42
C ASN A 59 5.33 -3.43 4.54
N PHE A 60 5.47 -2.81 3.37
CA PHE A 60 6.62 -3.04 2.50
C PHE A 60 7.93 -2.61 3.17
N ALA A 61 7.95 -1.45 3.83
CA ALA A 61 9.13 -1.01 4.56
C ALA A 61 9.52 -2.01 5.67
N SER A 62 8.53 -2.52 6.42
CA SER A 62 8.73 -3.55 7.45
C SER A 62 9.30 -4.84 6.86
N MET A 63 8.70 -5.37 5.78
CA MET A 63 9.16 -6.59 5.11
C MET A 63 10.62 -6.46 4.63
N ILE A 64 10.96 -5.33 4.00
CA ILE A 64 12.33 -5.07 3.55
C ILE A 64 13.29 -5.00 4.74
N ARG A 65 12.95 -4.30 5.82
CA ARG A 65 13.80 -4.23 7.02
C ARG A 65 14.04 -5.60 7.63
N LYS A 66 13.01 -6.47 7.69
CA LYS A 66 13.15 -7.85 8.15
C LYS A 66 14.11 -8.66 7.28
N HIS A 67 14.03 -8.49 5.96
CA HIS A 67 14.94 -9.14 5.02
C HIS A 67 16.39 -8.71 5.26
N ILE A 68 16.65 -7.40 5.38
CA ILE A 68 17.99 -6.88 5.68
C ILE A 68 18.50 -7.37 7.04
N ALA A 69 17.61 -7.58 8.01
CA ALA A 69 17.95 -8.18 9.31
C ALA A 69 18.17 -9.70 9.26
N GLY A 70 18.02 -10.35 8.09
CA GLY A 70 18.25 -11.78 7.90
C GLY A 70 17.07 -12.68 8.30
N GLU A 71 15.86 -12.15 8.42
CA GLU A 71 14.68 -12.97 8.66
C GLU A 71 14.38 -13.90 7.48
N LYS A 72 14.08 -15.17 7.76
CA LYS A 72 13.85 -16.20 6.73
C LYS A 72 12.54 -16.06 5.97
N ASN A 73 11.55 -15.38 6.55
CA ASN A 73 10.23 -15.18 5.95
C ASN A 73 9.78 -13.73 6.11
N PRO A 74 10.47 -12.77 5.47
CA PRO A 74 10.26 -11.35 5.72
C PRO A 74 8.87 -10.86 5.27
N VAL A 75 8.33 -11.45 4.20
CA VAL A 75 6.97 -11.15 3.71
C VAL A 75 5.88 -11.75 4.59
N GLY A 76 6.12 -12.92 5.21
CA GLY A 76 5.22 -13.48 6.23
C GLY A 76 3.87 -14.00 5.73
N LEU A 77 3.60 -13.93 4.42
CA LEU A 77 2.31 -14.35 3.84
C LEU A 77 2.24 -15.86 3.62
N THR A 78 3.32 -16.45 3.08
CA THR A 78 3.31 -17.83 2.54
C THR A 78 3.25 -18.93 3.60
N HIS A 79 3.55 -18.61 4.86
CA HIS A 79 3.54 -19.56 5.97
C HIS A 79 2.88 -18.93 7.20
N ASP A 80 2.18 -19.74 7.99
CA ASP A 80 1.62 -19.31 9.26
C ASP A 80 2.67 -19.25 10.40
N LYS A 81 2.23 -18.90 11.62
CA LYS A 81 3.11 -18.79 12.81
C LYS A 81 3.76 -20.12 13.21
N SER A 82 3.18 -21.25 12.82
CA SER A 82 3.72 -22.59 13.05
C SER A 82 4.72 -23.02 11.98
N GLY A 83 4.86 -22.23 10.89
CA GLY A 83 5.66 -22.58 9.73
C GLY A 83 4.94 -23.44 8.71
N THR A 84 3.61 -23.60 8.82
CA THR A 84 2.81 -24.37 7.85
C THR A 84 2.54 -23.50 6.61
N PRO A 85 2.76 -24.00 5.38
CA PRO A 85 2.43 -23.27 4.16
C PRO A 85 0.94 -22.92 4.07
N ARG A 86 0.62 -21.68 3.68
CA ARG A 86 -0.75 -21.23 3.40
C ARG A 86 -1.14 -21.47 1.95
N THR A 87 -2.41 -21.76 1.71
CA THR A 87 -3.00 -21.71 0.36
C THR A 87 -3.18 -20.27 -0.09
N ARG A 88 -3.39 -20.05 -1.40
CA ARG A 88 -3.70 -18.71 -1.93
C ARG A 88 -4.94 -18.11 -1.28
N ASP A 89 -6.01 -18.89 -1.12
CA ASP A 89 -7.25 -18.42 -0.50
C ASP A 89 -7.03 -18.01 0.96
N GLN A 90 -6.22 -18.76 1.71
CA GLN A 90 -5.86 -18.40 3.09
C GLN A 90 -5.03 -17.11 3.15
N ILE A 91 -4.10 -16.91 2.21
CA ILE A 91 -3.32 -15.68 2.10
C ILE A 91 -4.27 -14.51 1.84
N MET A 92 -5.12 -14.61 0.80
CA MET A 92 -6.04 -13.54 0.44
C MET A 92 -7.03 -13.22 1.55
N ALA A 93 -7.62 -14.24 2.20
CA ALA A 93 -8.50 -14.03 3.34
C ALA A 93 -7.80 -13.27 4.48
N SER A 94 -6.52 -13.59 4.77
CA SER A 94 -5.76 -12.88 5.79
C SER A 94 -5.40 -11.45 5.40
N VAL A 95 -5.13 -11.21 4.11
CA VAL A 95 -4.89 -9.87 3.58
C VAL A 95 -6.17 -9.05 3.67
N HIS A 96 -7.30 -9.56 3.19
CA HIS A 96 -8.58 -8.85 3.21
C HIS A 96 -9.00 -8.48 4.64
N ALA A 97 -8.84 -9.41 5.59
CA ALA A 97 -9.13 -9.14 7.00
C ALA A 97 -8.24 -8.03 7.58
N MET A 98 -6.92 -8.08 7.35
CA MET A 98 -5.99 -7.04 7.80
C MET A 98 -6.30 -5.67 7.18
N THR A 99 -6.66 -5.65 5.89
CA THR A 99 -6.96 -4.40 5.19
C THR A 99 -8.30 -3.81 5.61
N GLU A 100 -9.29 -4.64 5.95
CA GLU A 100 -10.55 -4.18 6.52
C GLU A 100 -10.37 -3.65 7.94
N GLU A 101 -9.60 -4.32 8.80
CA GLU A 101 -9.30 -3.84 10.15
C GLU A 101 -8.69 -2.42 10.09
N TRP A 102 -7.73 -2.21 9.17
CA TRP A 102 -7.15 -0.89 8.92
C TRP A 102 -8.15 0.13 8.39
N GLN A 103 -9.02 -0.29 7.46
CA GLN A 103 -10.07 0.59 6.93
C GLN A 103 -11.00 1.03 8.06
N LEU A 104 -11.51 0.12 8.87
CA LEU A 104 -12.39 0.43 10.00
C LEU A 104 -11.73 1.37 11.04
N GLU A 105 -10.43 1.20 11.31
CA GLU A 105 -9.68 2.07 12.23
C GLU A 105 -9.57 3.53 11.71
N HIS A 106 -9.57 3.72 10.40
CA HIS A 106 -9.29 5.02 9.77
C HIS A 106 -10.46 5.60 8.98
N HIS A 107 -11.57 4.87 8.92
CA HIS A 107 -12.79 5.30 8.26
C HIS A 107 -13.34 6.59 8.88
N GLY A 108 -13.86 7.48 8.04
CA GLY A 108 -14.44 8.76 8.45
C GLY A 108 -13.43 9.85 8.84
N LYS A 109 -12.12 9.59 8.77
CA LYS A 109 -11.09 10.64 8.92
C LYS A 109 -11.21 11.71 7.84
N SER A 110 -10.82 12.95 8.17
CA SER A 110 -10.78 14.03 7.18
C SER A 110 -9.70 13.78 6.13
N LEU A 111 -9.80 14.47 4.98
CA LEU A 111 -8.77 14.41 3.94
C LEU A 111 -7.39 14.81 4.50
N GLU A 112 -7.31 15.83 5.35
CA GLU A 112 -6.07 16.29 5.99
C GLU A 112 -5.47 15.22 6.91
N GLU A 113 -6.30 14.52 7.70
CA GLU A 113 -5.85 13.44 8.56
C GLU A 113 -5.31 12.25 7.76
N VAL A 114 -5.99 11.88 6.66
CA VAL A 114 -5.54 10.83 5.74
C VAL A 114 -4.26 11.26 5.01
N VAL A 115 -4.15 12.52 4.60
CA VAL A 115 -2.94 13.09 3.99
C VAL A 115 -1.77 13.04 4.96
N ALA A 116 -1.97 13.38 6.23
CA ALA A 116 -0.95 13.30 7.27
C ALA A 116 -0.52 11.85 7.52
N LEU A 117 -1.47 10.91 7.55
CA LEU A 117 -1.21 9.48 7.67
C LEU A 117 -0.31 8.98 6.53
N GLY A 118 -0.67 9.29 5.28
CA GLY A 118 0.12 8.95 4.10
C GLY A 118 1.50 9.60 4.08
N ALA A 119 1.61 10.87 4.49
CA ALA A 119 2.89 11.57 4.58
C ALA A 119 3.84 10.92 5.61
N SER A 120 3.32 10.56 6.79
CA SER A 120 4.06 9.82 7.81
C SER A 120 4.57 8.47 7.28
N ALA A 121 3.72 7.71 6.59
CA ALA A 121 4.09 6.43 6.03
C ALA A 121 5.14 6.58 4.90
N ARG A 122 4.97 7.56 4.00
CA ARG A 122 5.94 7.84 2.94
C ARG A 122 7.31 8.22 3.48
N ALA A 123 7.38 8.98 4.58
CA ALA A 123 8.64 9.33 5.21
C ALA A 123 9.43 8.07 5.64
N VAL A 124 8.75 7.03 6.14
CA VAL A 124 9.37 5.74 6.49
C VAL A 124 9.94 5.06 5.24
N THR A 125 9.22 5.08 4.12
CA THR A 125 9.68 4.50 2.85
C THR A 125 10.88 5.24 2.28
N LEU A 126 10.86 6.58 2.27
CA LEU A 126 11.98 7.39 1.78
C LEU A 126 13.21 7.27 2.67
N GLN A 127 13.03 7.20 4.00
CA GLN A 127 14.11 6.90 4.91
C GLN A 127 14.71 5.52 4.64
N LEU A 128 13.86 4.49 4.48
CA LEU A 128 14.36 3.16 4.14
C LEU A 128 15.12 3.18 2.82
N LEU A 129 14.58 3.84 1.79
CA LEU A 129 15.26 3.97 0.51
C LEU A 129 16.66 4.54 0.72
N SER A 130 16.81 5.67 1.43
CA SER A 130 18.12 6.31 1.66
C SER A 130 19.12 5.46 2.47
N GLU A 131 18.64 4.52 3.28
CA GLU A 131 19.48 3.61 4.08
C GLU A 131 20.00 2.40 3.29
N LEU A 132 19.29 1.97 2.23
CA LEU A 132 19.67 0.80 1.42
C LEU A 132 20.86 1.12 0.51
N SER A 133 21.76 0.16 0.29
CA SER A 133 22.77 0.25 -0.79
C SER A 133 22.16 -0.07 -2.16
N ASP A 134 22.84 0.26 -3.25
CA ASP A 134 22.36 -0.07 -4.60
C ASP A 134 22.37 -1.60 -4.82
N GLU A 135 23.32 -2.33 -4.24
CA GLU A 135 23.34 -3.79 -4.28
C GLU A 135 22.13 -4.38 -3.54
N GLN A 136 21.75 -3.80 -2.40
CA GLN A 136 20.56 -4.24 -1.65
C GLN A 136 19.27 -3.99 -2.44
N LEU A 137 19.19 -2.91 -3.23
CA LEU A 137 18.04 -2.68 -4.10
C LEU A 137 17.84 -3.79 -5.14
N GLU A 138 18.92 -4.43 -5.59
CA GLU A 138 18.88 -5.53 -6.57
C GLU A 138 18.64 -6.91 -5.92
N GLU A 139 18.67 -7.01 -4.58
CA GLU A 139 18.39 -8.27 -3.88
C GLU A 139 16.93 -8.72 -4.06
N LYS A 140 16.72 -10.03 -4.13
CA LYS A 140 15.38 -10.62 -4.11
C LYS A 140 14.81 -10.61 -2.70
N LEU A 141 13.58 -10.08 -2.56
CA LEU A 141 12.81 -10.17 -1.32
C LEU A 141 12.08 -11.52 -1.28
N PRO A 142 12.45 -12.47 -0.39
CA PRO A 142 11.84 -13.79 -0.37
C PRO A 142 10.33 -13.74 -0.12
N GLY A 143 9.57 -14.35 -1.04
CA GLY A 143 8.11 -14.41 -0.98
C GLY A 143 7.39 -13.19 -1.55
N ALA A 144 8.10 -12.21 -2.13
CA ALA A 144 7.48 -11.06 -2.79
C ALA A 144 6.92 -11.44 -4.18
N PRO A 145 5.59 -11.34 -4.41
CA PRO A 145 4.98 -11.57 -5.71
C PRO A 145 4.93 -10.30 -6.59
N TRP A 146 5.44 -9.17 -6.08
CA TRP A 146 5.28 -7.86 -6.72
C TRP A 146 6.43 -7.54 -7.68
N ALA A 147 6.09 -6.94 -8.83
CA ALA A 147 7.03 -6.59 -9.89
C ALA A 147 7.97 -7.75 -10.25
N ASP A 148 9.28 -7.55 -10.21
CA ASP A 148 10.29 -8.57 -10.45
C ASP A 148 10.78 -9.26 -9.16
N GLY A 149 10.19 -8.94 -8.01
CA GLY A 149 10.53 -9.48 -6.69
C GLY A 149 11.83 -8.94 -6.09
N THR A 150 12.49 -7.95 -6.72
CA THR A 150 13.62 -7.24 -6.09
C THR A 150 13.13 -6.21 -5.06
N ILE A 151 13.98 -5.80 -4.12
CA ILE A 151 13.64 -4.73 -3.17
C ILE A 151 13.29 -3.44 -3.93
N GLY A 152 14.10 -3.05 -4.92
CA GLY A 152 13.83 -1.89 -5.77
C GLY A 152 12.52 -2.03 -6.56
N GLY A 153 12.23 -3.22 -7.09
CA GLY A 153 10.98 -3.52 -7.78
C GLY A 153 9.75 -3.42 -6.87
N VAL A 154 9.85 -3.87 -5.62
CA VAL A 154 8.77 -3.74 -4.62
C VAL A 154 8.52 -2.27 -4.28
N LEU A 155 9.57 -1.48 -4.07
CA LEU A 155 9.45 -0.04 -3.82
C LEU A 155 8.86 0.70 -5.04
N ALA A 156 9.23 0.30 -6.25
CA ALA A 156 8.65 0.86 -7.47
C ALA A 156 7.17 0.48 -7.65
N ALA A 157 6.79 -0.76 -7.33
CA ALA A 157 5.40 -1.20 -7.36
C ALA A 157 4.52 -0.45 -6.34
N ASN A 158 5.07 -0.15 -5.17
CA ASN A 158 4.43 0.70 -4.17
C ASN A 158 4.09 2.09 -4.74
N ALA A 159 5.00 2.66 -5.53
CA ALA A 159 4.78 3.96 -6.17
C ALA A 159 3.66 3.95 -7.21
N ASP A 160 3.28 2.79 -7.77
CA ASP A 160 2.13 2.69 -8.70
C ASP A 160 0.82 2.31 -8.00
N HIS A 161 0.89 1.90 -6.73
CA HIS A 161 -0.21 1.30 -6.02
C HIS A 161 -1.40 2.25 -5.85
N GLY A 162 -1.12 3.54 -5.64
CA GLY A 162 -2.14 4.59 -5.55
C GLY A 162 -2.99 4.71 -6.82
N ARG A 163 -2.41 4.54 -8.00
CA ARG A 163 -3.13 4.60 -9.29
C ARG A 163 -4.10 3.44 -9.46
N MET A 164 -3.73 2.27 -8.94
CA MET A 164 -4.60 1.10 -8.96
C MET A 164 -5.82 1.34 -8.06
N HIS A 165 -5.62 1.82 -6.83
CA HIS A 165 -6.71 2.17 -5.92
C HIS A 165 -7.61 3.28 -6.48
N TRP A 166 -7.01 4.30 -7.11
CA TRP A 166 -7.77 5.32 -7.82
C TRP A 166 -8.61 4.74 -8.96
N LYS A 167 -8.04 3.80 -9.74
CA LYS A 167 -8.80 3.13 -10.80
C LYS A 167 -10.02 2.41 -10.23
N TRP A 168 -9.89 1.69 -9.11
CA TRP A 168 -11.02 1.00 -8.48
C TRP A 168 -12.09 1.98 -7.99
N ALA A 169 -11.69 3.07 -7.32
CA ALA A 169 -12.61 4.12 -6.90
C ALA A 169 -13.37 4.73 -8.10
N LYS A 170 -12.66 4.97 -9.22
CA LYS A 170 -13.29 5.49 -10.45
C LYS A 170 -14.25 4.50 -11.09
N ASP A 171 -13.82 3.25 -11.22
CA ASP A 171 -14.65 2.18 -11.80
C ASP A 171 -15.93 1.97 -10.96
N ALA A 172 -15.87 2.23 -9.65
CA ALA A 172 -17.00 2.18 -8.73
C ALA A 172 -17.89 3.44 -8.70
N GLY A 173 -17.50 4.54 -9.37
CA GLY A 173 -18.36 5.71 -9.55
C GLY A 173 -17.81 7.04 -9.02
N VAL A 174 -16.56 7.10 -8.55
CA VAL A 174 -15.91 8.41 -8.32
C VAL A 174 -15.58 9.02 -9.68
N HIS A 175 -16.16 10.17 -9.99
CA HIS A 175 -15.89 10.87 -11.24
C HIS A 175 -15.18 12.20 -10.96
N GLU A 176 -14.18 12.51 -11.78
CA GLU A 176 -13.55 13.84 -11.76
C GLU A 176 -14.61 14.90 -12.15
N HIS A 177 -14.53 16.09 -11.55
CA HIS A 177 -15.40 17.22 -11.89
C HIS A 177 -15.01 17.84 -13.24
#